data_AF-A0A7H8QN35-F1
#
_entry.id   AF-A0A7H8QN35-F1
#
_cell.length_a   1.000
_cell.length_b   1.000
_cell.length_c   1.000
_cell.angle_alpha   90.00
_cell.angle_beta   90.00
_cell.angle_gamma   90.00
#
_symmetry.space_group_name_H-M   'P 1'
#
loop_
_entity.id
_entity.type
_entity.pdbx_description
1 polymer ?
#
loop_
_entity_poly.entity_id
_entity_poly.type
_entity_poly.pdbx_seq_one_letter_code
_entity_poly.pdbx_strand_id
1 'polypeptide(L)'
;MSYAKELEIACLAVQRAARLTKTILASVDKGALDKQDNTPVTIADFAAQALIISAIHHVFPADQFVGEESSGALRENPQLLDRVWEVVSTTKLEDVDGEEKRIVLATPSSPDEMLDLIDLGGKGAGGSEGRIWVLDPVDGTATFIKGQQYAVCLALLEDGQQKVGVLGCPNLKLESDDLQRTRVQEDVVDSAGAGQVLYAVLGQGAYIQPLSNTTRLLEDQRQRLPTRQPTDPSDVRFVDCAYADSTDYNKHGLVAKALGAPWPATADLWSSQMRYVALAVGECNTLIKIVRQQDHRSSIWDHAGGMLIAQEVGCTITDVRGDSVSCGQGRKLAGAYGLVVAPAPVHARVLEAVKEVIQRS
;
A
#
# COMPACT_ATOMS: atom_id res chain seq x y z
N MET A 1 16.72 17.37 -1.94
CA MET A 1 15.39 17.31 -1.29
C MET A 1 15.53 16.54 0.01
N SER A 2 14.75 16.86 1.04
CA SER A 2 14.70 16.00 2.24
C SER A 2 14.17 14.61 1.86
N TYR A 3 14.68 13.57 2.53
CA TYR A 3 14.34 12.16 2.29
C TYR A 3 14.59 11.64 0.86
N ALA A 4 15.45 12.28 0.07
CA ALA A 4 15.71 11.86 -1.31
C ALA A 4 16.32 10.44 -1.38
N LYS A 5 17.26 10.14 -0.48
CA LYS A 5 17.92 8.82 -0.42
C LYS A 5 16.93 7.74 0.01
N GLU A 6 16.12 8.03 1.02
CA GLU A 6 15.03 7.19 1.53
C GLU A 6 14.01 6.87 0.45
N LEU A 7 13.58 7.87 -0.31
CA LEU A 7 12.66 7.68 -1.42
C LEU A 7 13.27 6.81 -2.52
N GLU A 8 14.52 7.06 -2.91
CA GLU A 8 15.20 6.30 -3.96
C GLU A 8 15.32 4.81 -3.59
N ILE A 9 15.81 4.49 -2.38
CA ILE A 9 15.89 3.10 -1.92
C ILE A 9 14.50 2.46 -1.79
N ALA A 10 13.50 3.20 -1.29
CA ALA A 10 12.14 2.70 -1.11
C ALA A 10 11.51 2.33 -2.46
N CYS A 11 11.60 3.21 -3.45
CA CYS A 11 11.12 2.95 -4.81
C CYS A 11 11.81 1.75 -5.45
N LEU A 12 13.14 1.64 -5.32
CA LEU A 12 13.90 0.51 -5.88
C LEU A 12 13.60 -0.82 -5.15
N ALA A 13 13.44 -0.80 -3.83
CA ALA A 13 13.08 -1.97 -3.03
C ALA A 13 11.67 -2.48 -3.37
N VAL A 14 10.70 -1.56 -3.43
CA VAL A 14 9.32 -1.85 -3.86
C VAL A 14 9.28 -2.35 -5.31
N GLN A 15 10.09 -1.77 -6.20
CA GLN A 15 10.18 -2.23 -7.59
C GLN A 15 10.70 -3.67 -7.69
N ARG A 16 11.73 -4.03 -6.92
CA ARG A 16 12.24 -5.40 -6.87
C ARG A 16 11.19 -6.37 -6.33
N ALA A 17 10.48 -6.00 -5.27
CA ALA A 17 9.41 -6.81 -4.70
C ALA A 17 8.21 -6.96 -5.66
N ALA A 18 7.78 -5.88 -6.33
CA ALA A 18 6.73 -5.90 -7.34
C ALA A 18 7.05 -6.84 -8.53
N ARG A 19 8.31 -6.85 -8.99
CA ARG A 19 8.76 -7.80 -10.03
C ARG A 19 8.67 -9.25 -9.53
N LEU A 20 9.04 -9.49 -8.27
CA LEU A 20 8.94 -10.81 -7.65
C LEU A 20 7.50 -11.28 -7.56
N THR A 21 6.58 -10.44 -7.08
CA THR A 21 5.17 -10.82 -6.93
C THR A 21 4.53 -11.13 -8.28
N LYS A 22 4.85 -10.36 -9.32
CA LYS A 22 4.47 -10.66 -10.72
C LYS A 22 5.01 -12.01 -11.22
N THR A 23 6.26 -12.31 -10.90
CA THR A 23 6.91 -13.57 -11.30
C THR A 23 6.21 -14.76 -10.64
N ILE A 24 5.87 -14.65 -9.36
CA ILE A 24 5.11 -15.68 -8.63
C ILE A 24 3.72 -15.85 -9.24
N LEU A 25 3.00 -14.76 -9.49
CA LEU A 25 1.68 -14.82 -10.10
C LEU A 25 1.69 -15.52 -11.46
N ALA A 26 2.69 -15.22 -12.30
CA ALA A 26 2.87 -15.89 -13.59
C ALA A 26 3.15 -17.40 -13.45
N SER A 27 3.84 -17.83 -12.39
CA SER A 27 4.05 -19.25 -12.07
C SER A 27 2.75 -19.94 -11.64
N VAL A 28 1.90 -19.25 -10.89
CA VAL A 28 0.55 -19.71 -10.52
C VAL A 28 -0.32 -19.88 -11.77
N ASP A 29 -0.31 -18.92 -12.69
CA ASP A 29 -1.09 -19.00 -13.93
C ASP A 29 -0.65 -20.14 -14.86
N LYS A 30 0.64 -20.49 -14.85
CA LYS A 30 1.19 -21.63 -15.59
C LYS A 30 0.92 -22.98 -14.92
N GLY A 31 0.24 -23.01 -13.77
CA GLY A 31 -0.04 -24.22 -13.01
C GLY A 31 1.19 -24.83 -12.33
N ALA A 32 2.32 -24.09 -12.26
CA ALA A 32 3.49 -24.52 -11.49
C ALA A 32 3.25 -24.39 -9.98
N LEU A 33 2.27 -23.59 -9.59
CA LEU A 33 1.79 -23.39 -8.23
C LEU A 33 0.27 -23.53 -8.19
N ASP A 34 -0.28 -24.18 -7.16
CA ASP A 34 -1.73 -24.38 -7.03
C ASP A 34 -2.43 -23.10 -6.53
N LYS A 35 -3.51 -22.70 -7.22
CA LYS A 35 -4.37 -21.55 -6.87
C LYS A 35 -5.26 -21.80 -5.65
N GLN A 36 -5.51 -23.07 -5.32
CA GLN A 36 -6.32 -23.46 -4.15
C GLN A 36 -5.47 -23.58 -2.88
N ASP A 37 -4.15 -23.53 -3.02
CA ASP A 37 -3.19 -23.52 -1.93
C ASP A 37 -2.81 -22.06 -1.61
N ASN A 38 -2.73 -21.70 -0.32
CA ASN A 38 -2.27 -20.38 0.12
C ASN A 38 -0.74 -20.25 0.05
N THR A 39 -0.02 -21.30 -0.35
CA THR A 39 1.43 -21.27 -0.49
C THR A 39 1.98 -20.16 -1.42
N PRO A 40 1.37 -19.82 -2.58
CA PRO A 40 1.92 -18.79 -3.46
C PRO A 40 1.90 -17.39 -2.84
N VAL A 41 0.82 -17.05 -2.12
CA VAL A 41 0.73 -15.79 -1.40
C VAL A 41 1.75 -15.74 -0.28
N THR A 42 1.81 -16.82 0.51
CA THR A 42 2.79 -16.97 1.60
C THR A 42 4.23 -16.79 1.13
N ILE A 43 4.60 -17.36 -0.03
CA ILE A 43 5.94 -17.19 -0.61
C ILE A 43 6.17 -15.73 -1.02
N ALA A 44 5.18 -15.10 -1.66
CA ALA A 44 5.27 -13.71 -2.09
C ALA A 44 5.45 -12.76 -0.90
N ASP A 45 4.65 -12.94 0.16
CA ASP A 45 4.68 -12.14 1.38
C ASP A 45 6.06 -12.20 2.06
N PHE A 46 6.53 -13.40 2.39
CA PHE A 46 7.82 -13.56 3.05
C PHE A 46 9.00 -13.07 2.20
N ALA A 47 9.00 -13.38 0.90
CA ALA A 47 10.10 -13.03 0.04
C ALA A 47 10.16 -11.51 -0.24
N ALA A 48 9.01 -10.86 -0.45
CA ALA A 48 8.94 -9.41 -0.60
C ALA A 48 9.37 -8.70 0.69
N GLN A 49 8.88 -9.12 1.85
CA GLN A 49 9.29 -8.55 3.14
C GLN A 49 10.80 -8.70 3.38
N ALA A 50 11.37 -9.89 3.15
CA ALA A 50 12.81 -10.11 3.32
C ALA A 50 13.66 -9.21 2.41
N LEU A 51 13.29 -9.09 1.13
CA LEU A 51 14.02 -8.26 0.17
C LEU A 51 13.89 -6.77 0.47
N ILE A 52 12.70 -6.30 0.89
CA ILE A 52 12.51 -4.89 1.23
C ILE A 52 13.33 -4.54 2.48
N ILE A 53 13.20 -5.31 3.55
CA ILE A 53 13.92 -5.06 4.81
C ILE A 53 15.43 -5.16 4.58
N SER A 54 15.92 -6.17 3.85
CA SER A 54 17.35 -6.31 3.53
C SER A 54 17.92 -5.05 2.86
N ALA A 55 17.23 -4.53 1.85
CA ALA A 55 17.66 -3.36 1.09
C ALA A 55 17.72 -2.10 1.95
N ILE A 56 16.67 -1.86 2.73
CA ILE A 56 16.57 -0.67 3.58
C ILE A 56 17.55 -0.75 4.75
N HIS A 57 17.61 -1.90 5.44
CA HIS A 57 18.46 -2.10 6.62
C HIS A 57 19.95 -1.99 6.27
N HIS A 58 20.36 -2.43 5.08
CA HIS A 58 21.73 -2.23 4.59
C HIS A 58 22.12 -0.75 4.49
N VAL A 59 21.18 0.11 4.07
CA VAL A 59 21.41 1.55 3.91
C VAL A 59 21.22 2.31 5.23
N PHE A 60 20.27 1.87 6.04
CA PHE A 60 19.86 2.48 7.30
C PHE A 60 19.83 1.42 8.42
N PRO A 61 20.99 0.98 8.93
CA PRO A 61 21.08 -0.12 9.89
C PRO A 61 20.49 0.20 11.28
N ALA A 62 20.27 1.49 11.57
CA ALA A 62 19.67 1.94 12.83
C ALA A 62 18.14 2.10 12.76
N ASP A 63 17.55 2.08 11.55
CA ASP A 63 16.10 2.25 11.40
C ASP A 63 15.38 0.98 11.86
N GLN A 64 14.20 1.16 12.44
CA GLN A 64 13.32 0.08 12.88
C GLN A 64 12.32 -0.30 11.78
N PHE A 65 11.67 -1.44 11.95
CA PHE A 65 10.71 -1.96 10.99
C PHE A 65 9.42 -2.42 11.67
N VAL A 66 8.31 -2.32 10.97
CA VAL A 66 7.03 -2.95 11.28
C VAL A 66 6.51 -3.56 9.98
N GLY A 67 6.53 -4.88 9.92
CA GLY A 67 5.96 -5.66 8.82
C GLY A 67 4.83 -6.54 9.31
N GLU A 68 3.99 -6.99 8.38
CA GLU A 68 2.90 -7.93 8.65
C GLU A 68 3.44 -9.30 9.06
N GLU A 69 4.44 -9.80 8.34
CA GLU A 69 4.86 -11.20 8.42
C GLU A 69 5.88 -11.48 9.52
N SER A 70 5.86 -12.68 10.09
CA SER A 70 6.87 -13.17 11.02
C SER A 70 7.35 -14.57 10.64
N SER A 71 8.61 -14.89 10.90
CA SER A 71 9.26 -16.07 10.33
C SER A 71 8.82 -17.42 10.91
N GLY A 72 7.90 -17.43 11.89
CA GLY A 72 7.50 -18.64 12.62
C GLY A 72 7.07 -19.79 11.70
N ALA A 73 6.21 -19.50 10.71
CA ALA A 73 5.74 -20.50 9.74
C ALA A 73 6.88 -21.10 8.89
N LEU A 74 7.91 -20.31 8.57
CA LEU A 74 9.07 -20.79 7.81
C LEU A 74 9.97 -21.69 8.66
N ARG A 75 10.14 -21.36 9.95
CA ARG A 75 10.95 -22.16 10.88
C ARG A 75 10.32 -23.53 11.15
N GLU A 76 9.00 -23.62 11.09
CA GLU A 76 8.25 -24.87 11.28
C GLU A 76 8.12 -25.70 9.99
N ASN A 77 8.39 -25.10 8.82
CA ASN A 77 8.24 -25.74 7.52
C ASN A 77 9.50 -25.58 6.63
N PRO A 78 10.46 -26.51 6.71
CA PRO A 78 11.68 -26.46 5.91
C PRO A 78 11.45 -26.42 4.40
N GLN A 79 10.41 -27.08 3.89
CA GLN A 79 10.10 -27.09 2.46
C GLN A 79 9.63 -25.71 1.98
N LEU A 80 8.84 -25.02 2.80
CA LEU A 80 8.42 -23.65 2.52
C LEU A 80 9.62 -22.69 2.62
N LEU A 81 10.47 -22.85 3.64
CA LEU A 81 11.70 -22.09 3.79
C LEU A 81 12.60 -22.19 2.55
N ASP A 82 12.85 -23.40 2.05
CA ASP A 82 13.68 -23.63 0.87
C ASP A 82 13.10 -22.91 -0.36
N ARG A 83 11.78 -22.95 -0.55
CA ARG A 83 11.09 -22.28 -1.66
C ARG A 83 11.16 -20.76 -1.56
N VAL A 84 10.97 -20.20 -0.37
CA VAL A 84 11.12 -18.76 -0.14
C VAL A 84 12.57 -18.33 -0.39
N TRP A 85 13.54 -19.10 0.12
CA TRP A 85 14.96 -18.82 -0.09
C TRP A 85 15.36 -18.87 -1.56
N GLU A 86 14.88 -19.85 -2.33
CA GLU A 86 15.11 -19.93 -3.78
C GLU A 86 14.63 -18.65 -4.48
N VAL A 87 13.42 -18.17 -4.16
CA VAL A 87 12.88 -16.93 -4.74
C VAL A 87 13.71 -15.71 -4.31
N VAL A 88 14.05 -15.59 -3.02
CA VAL A 88 14.81 -14.45 -2.49
C VAL A 88 16.21 -14.37 -3.09
N SER A 89 16.92 -15.51 -3.16
CA SER A 89 18.31 -15.57 -3.63
C SER A 89 18.46 -15.33 -5.14
N THR A 90 17.41 -15.60 -5.92
CA THR A 90 17.41 -15.45 -7.38
C THR A 90 16.79 -14.15 -7.87
N THR A 91 15.96 -13.49 -7.05
CA THR A 91 15.30 -12.22 -7.43
C THR A 91 16.30 -11.05 -7.43
N LYS A 92 16.52 -10.48 -8.62
CA LYS A 92 17.35 -9.29 -8.82
C LYS A 92 16.69 -8.34 -9.82
N LEU A 93 17.07 -7.07 -9.74
CA LEU A 93 16.84 -6.12 -10.82
C LEU A 93 18.01 -6.19 -11.81
N GLU A 94 17.73 -5.91 -13.07
CA GLU A 94 18.72 -5.91 -14.15
C GLU A 94 19.57 -4.64 -14.08
N ASP A 95 20.87 -4.79 -14.23
CA ASP A 95 21.77 -3.65 -14.27
C ASP A 95 21.62 -2.91 -15.60
N VAL A 96 21.70 -1.57 -15.55
CA VAL A 96 21.68 -0.74 -16.75
C VAL A 96 23.12 -0.47 -17.16
N ASP A 97 23.49 -0.93 -18.37
CA ASP A 97 24.85 -0.76 -18.90
C ASP A 97 25.27 0.71 -18.92
N GLY A 98 26.45 0.99 -18.38
CA GLY A 98 27.04 2.33 -18.38
C GLY A 98 26.53 3.27 -17.29
N GLU A 99 25.66 2.82 -16.37
CA GLU A 99 25.23 3.59 -15.20
C GLU A 99 25.90 3.11 -13.90
N GLU A 100 26.47 4.03 -13.14
CA GLU A 100 26.94 3.72 -11.78
C GLU A 100 25.76 3.51 -10.83
N LYS A 101 25.76 2.38 -10.12
CA LYS A 101 24.77 2.12 -9.07
C LYS A 101 24.95 3.12 -7.93
N ARG A 102 24.00 4.05 -7.81
CA ARG A 102 23.96 5.02 -6.70
C ARG A 102 23.62 4.36 -5.37
N ILE A 103 22.83 3.29 -5.42
CA ILE A 103 22.35 2.55 -4.24
C ILE A 103 22.46 1.05 -4.49
N VAL A 104 22.98 0.33 -3.49
CA VAL A 104 23.06 -1.14 -3.50
C VAL A 104 21.79 -1.73 -2.89
N LEU A 105 21.07 -2.52 -3.67
CA LEU A 105 19.96 -3.33 -3.17
C LEU A 105 20.49 -4.63 -2.58
N ALA A 106 20.80 -4.62 -1.29
CA ALA A 106 21.23 -5.82 -0.58
C ALA A 106 20.17 -6.93 -0.66
N THR A 107 20.64 -8.17 -0.65
CA THR A 107 19.84 -9.39 -0.57
C THR A 107 20.40 -10.20 0.60
N PRO A 108 19.57 -10.90 1.39
CA PRO A 108 20.08 -11.73 2.47
C PRO A 108 21.09 -12.76 1.92
N SER A 109 22.17 -13.00 2.66
CA SER A 109 23.28 -13.88 2.28
C SER A 109 23.04 -15.35 2.64
N SER A 110 22.08 -15.62 3.53
CA SER A 110 21.70 -16.97 3.96
C SER A 110 20.21 -17.07 4.32
N PRO A 111 19.65 -18.29 4.40
CA PRO A 111 18.30 -18.51 4.93
C PRO A 111 18.13 -18.00 6.37
N ASP A 112 19.15 -18.12 7.22
CA ASP A 112 19.09 -17.64 8.60
C ASP A 112 18.98 -16.11 8.66
N GLU A 113 19.79 -15.40 7.87
CA GLU A 113 19.71 -13.93 7.77
C GLU A 113 18.35 -13.50 7.21
N MET A 114 17.81 -14.23 6.23
CA MET A 114 16.47 -13.97 5.69
C MET A 114 15.40 -14.07 6.78
N LEU A 115 15.44 -15.11 7.63
CA LEU A 115 14.49 -15.29 8.73
C LEU A 115 14.59 -14.16 9.77
N ASP A 116 15.81 -13.72 10.09
CA ASP A 116 16.06 -12.64 11.04
C ASP A 116 15.57 -11.29 10.49
N LEU A 117 15.74 -11.03 9.19
CA LEU A 117 15.22 -9.83 8.52
C LEU A 117 13.68 -9.83 8.47
N ILE A 118 13.04 -10.98 8.20
CA ILE A 118 11.58 -11.10 8.30
C ILE A 118 11.12 -10.77 9.72
N ASP A 119 11.79 -11.33 10.73
CA ASP A 119 11.47 -11.09 12.14
C ASP A 119 11.70 -9.64 12.58
N LEU A 120 12.64 -8.92 11.97
CA LEU A 120 12.86 -7.49 12.24
C LEU A 120 11.59 -6.66 11.98
N GLY A 121 10.83 -7.02 10.93
CA GLY A 121 9.50 -6.44 10.66
C GLY A 121 8.40 -7.06 11.51
N GLY A 122 8.31 -8.39 11.54
CA GLY A 122 7.22 -9.12 12.19
C GLY A 122 7.13 -8.92 13.70
N LYS A 123 8.27 -8.71 14.36
CA LYS A 123 8.37 -8.48 15.80
C LYS A 123 8.52 -6.99 16.14
N GLY A 124 8.49 -6.12 15.14
CA GLY A 124 8.53 -4.68 15.30
C GLY A 124 7.31 -4.15 16.04
N ALA A 125 7.52 -3.41 17.12
CA ALA A 125 6.43 -2.86 17.94
C ALA A 125 5.76 -1.63 17.30
N GLY A 126 6.48 -0.90 16.45
CA GLY A 126 6.10 0.46 16.04
C GLY A 126 6.24 1.46 17.19
N GLY A 127 5.73 2.67 17.01
CA GLY A 127 5.76 3.68 18.06
C GLY A 127 5.87 5.11 17.54
N SER A 128 6.02 6.04 18.47
CA SER A 128 6.02 7.48 18.22
C SER A 128 7.42 8.10 18.21
N GLU A 129 8.48 7.30 18.35
CA GLU A 129 9.86 7.78 18.47
C GLU A 129 10.76 7.13 17.43
N GLY A 130 11.67 7.92 16.88
CA GLY A 130 12.69 7.44 15.95
C GLY A 130 12.12 7.14 14.55
N ARG A 131 12.93 6.44 13.75
CA ARG A 131 12.67 6.13 12.35
C ARG A 131 12.19 4.70 12.20
N ILE A 132 11.00 4.53 11.65
CA ILE A 132 10.31 3.24 11.54
C ILE A 132 9.79 3.07 10.13
N TRP A 133 10.27 2.04 9.43
CA TRP A 133 9.71 1.62 8.15
C TRP A 133 8.53 0.70 8.39
N VAL A 134 7.39 1.03 7.80
CA VAL A 134 6.15 0.24 7.87
C VAL A 134 5.92 -0.37 6.50
N LEU A 135 5.69 -1.68 6.44
CA LEU A 135 5.45 -2.37 5.18
C LEU A 135 4.32 -3.41 5.25
N ASP A 136 3.64 -3.53 4.13
CA ASP A 136 2.79 -4.66 3.78
C ASP A 136 3.37 -5.26 2.49
N PRO A 137 3.93 -6.48 2.52
CA PRO A 137 4.57 -7.07 1.37
C PRO A 137 3.60 -7.36 0.21
N VAL A 138 2.33 -7.71 0.50
CA VAL A 138 1.28 -7.95 -0.49
C VAL A 138 -0.10 -7.55 0.09
N ASP A 139 -0.41 -6.24 0.06
CA ASP A 139 -1.74 -5.77 0.45
C ASP A 139 -2.77 -6.21 -0.60
N GLY A 140 -3.77 -6.96 -0.14
CA GLY A 140 -4.76 -7.61 -1.00
C GLY A 140 -4.42 -9.04 -1.38
N THR A 141 -3.86 -9.83 -0.47
CA THR A 141 -3.55 -11.27 -0.63
C THR A 141 -4.67 -12.08 -1.32
N ALA A 142 -5.94 -11.86 -0.97
CA ALA A 142 -7.08 -12.58 -1.57
C ALA A 142 -7.32 -12.26 -3.05
N THR A 143 -7.00 -11.04 -3.49
CA THR A 143 -7.10 -10.60 -4.89
C THR A 143 -5.82 -10.90 -5.66
N PHE A 144 -4.66 -10.89 -4.99
CA PHE A 144 -3.39 -11.35 -5.54
C PHE A 144 -3.49 -12.78 -6.12
N ILE A 145 -4.02 -13.75 -5.35
CA ILE A 145 -4.15 -15.16 -5.81
C ILE A 145 -5.07 -15.28 -7.04
N LYS A 146 -6.03 -14.35 -7.19
CA LYS A 146 -6.95 -14.30 -8.33
C LYS A 146 -6.35 -13.58 -9.54
N GLY A 147 -5.16 -13.00 -9.41
CA GLY A 147 -4.53 -12.17 -10.43
C GLY A 147 -5.18 -10.79 -10.62
N GLN A 148 -5.92 -10.32 -9.62
CA GLN A 148 -6.60 -9.02 -9.56
C GLN A 148 -5.70 -7.94 -8.96
N GLN A 149 -6.22 -6.76 -8.59
CA GLN A 149 -5.40 -5.69 -8.03
C GLN A 149 -4.81 -6.06 -6.66
N TYR A 150 -3.59 -5.62 -6.42
CA TYR A 150 -2.87 -5.75 -5.14
C TYR A 150 -1.74 -4.70 -5.11
N ALA A 151 -1.17 -4.46 -3.95
CA ALA A 151 -0.07 -3.51 -3.79
C ALA A 151 1.08 -4.07 -2.94
N VAL A 152 2.28 -3.58 -3.20
CA VAL A 152 3.47 -3.74 -2.36
C VAL A 152 3.71 -2.39 -1.68
N CYS A 153 3.67 -2.34 -0.35
CA CYS A 153 3.51 -1.09 0.37
C CYS A 153 4.69 -0.82 1.30
N LEU A 154 5.21 0.40 1.27
CA LEU A 154 6.31 0.82 2.13
C LEU A 154 6.14 2.29 2.52
N ALA A 155 6.30 2.58 3.80
CA ALA A 155 6.27 3.94 4.32
C ALA A 155 7.36 4.14 5.38
N LEU A 156 7.90 5.36 5.46
CA LEU A 156 8.78 5.78 6.55
C LEU A 156 8.01 6.69 7.50
N LEU A 157 8.01 6.33 8.78
CA LEU A 157 7.65 7.19 9.88
C LEU A 157 8.92 7.76 10.52
N GLU A 158 8.88 9.02 10.92
CA GLU A 158 9.87 9.62 11.81
C GLU A 158 9.13 10.38 12.91
N ASP A 159 9.40 9.98 14.16
CA ASP A 159 8.71 10.46 15.36
C ASP A 159 7.18 10.38 15.25
N GLY A 160 6.69 9.23 14.77
CA GLY A 160 5.27 8.94 14.59
C GLY A 160 4.59 9.66 13.42
N GLN A 161 5.30 10.47 12.64
CA GLN A 161 4.79 11.17 11.46
C GLN A 161 5.26 10.50 10.17
N GLN A 162 4.34 10.28 9.22
CA GLN A 162 4.67 9.79 7.88
C GLN A 162 5.53 10.81 7.13
N LYS A 163 6.69 10.40 6.62
CA LYS A 163 7.63 11.22 5.86
C LYS A 163 7.72 10.80 4.40
N VAL A 164 7.73 9.49 4.14
CA VAL A 164 7.80 8.89 2.80
C VAL A 164 6.74 7.82 2.69
N GLY A 165 6.07 7.72 1.54
CA GLY A 165 5.13 6.65 1.21
C GLY A 165 5.36 6.19 -0.21
N VAL A 166 5.42 4.87 -0.43
CA VAL A 166 5.64 4.24 -1.74
C VAL A 166 4.70 3.04 -1.85
N LEU A 167 3.87 3.04 -2.90
CA LEU A 167 2.95 1.96 -3.23
C LEU A 167 3.30 1.44 -4.62
N GLY A 168 3.85 0.23 -4.69
CA GLY A 168 4.01 -0.51 -5.93
C GLY A 168 2.70 -1.18 -6.27
N CYS A 169 2.17 -0.92 -7.46
CA CYS A 169 0.89 -1.45 -7.94
C CYS A 169 1.15 -2.24 -9.22
N PRO A 170 1.59 -3.51 -9.12
CA PRO A 170 2.12 -4.24 -10.27
C PRO A 170 1.05 -4.51 -11.33
N ASN A 171 -0.22 -4.59 -10.91
CA ASN A 171 -1.37 -4.80 -11.78
C ASN A 171 -2.09 -3.50 -12.19
N LEU A 172 -1.61 -2.33 -11.76
CA LEU A 172 -2.26 -1.07 -12.13
C LEU A 172 -2.01 -0.73 -13.59
N LYS A 173 -3.08 -0.66 -14.37
CA LYS A 173 -3.08 -0.20 -15.75
C LYS A 173 -3.58 1.24 -15.82
N LEU A 174 -2.82 2.12 -16.45
CA LEU A 174 -3.30 3.46 -16.80
C LEU A 174 -3.96 3.38 -18.18
N GLU A 175 -5.24 3.75 -18.27
CA GLU A 175 -6.01 3.70 -19.52
C GLU A 175 -5.80 4.94 -20.40
N SER A 176 -5.30 6.03 -19.82
CA SER A 176 -5.00 7.28 -20.52
C SER A 176 -3.93 8.09 -19.79
N ASP A 177 -3.32 9.03 -20.50
CA ASP A 177 -2.41 10.02 -19.88
C ASP A 177 -3.16 11.02 -18.98
N ASP A 178 -4.49 11.14 -19.10
CA ASP A 178 -5.33 11.89 -18.16
C ASP A 178 -5.60 11.04 -16.93
N LEU A 179 -4.69 11.14 -15.94
CA LEU A 179 -4.76 10.37 -14.71
C LEU A 179 -6.16 10.46 -14.08
N GLN A 180 -6.80 11.64 -14.01
CA GLN A 180 -8.08 11.88 -13.32
C GLN A 180 -9.26 11.05 -13.87
N ARG A 181 -9.14 10.51 -15.09
CA ARG A 181 -10.15 9.65 -15.72
C ARG A 181 -9.83 8.16 -15.60
N THR A 182 -8.72 7.82 -14.94
CA THR A 182 -8.31 6.44 -14.75
C THR A 182 -9.33 5.74 -13.86
N ARG A 183 -9.90 4.66 -14.36
CA ARG A 183 -10.76 3.78 -13.56
C ARG A 183 -9.92 2.66 -12.98
N VAL A 184 -9.79 2.64 -11.67
CA VAL A 184 -9.16 1.52 -10.96
C VAL A 184 -10.27 0.51 -10.65
N GLN A 185 -10.19 -0.65 -11.28
CA GLN A 185 -11.13 -1.76 -11.09
C GLN A 185 -10.35 -3.03 -10.77
N GLU A 186 -10.90 -3.85 -9.89
CA GLU A 186 -10.28 -5.08 -9.37
C GLU A 186 -9.83 -6.03 -10.50
N ASP A 187 -10.67 -6.19 -11.53
CA ASP A 187 -10.45 -7.12 -12.65
C ASP A 187 -9.71 -6.49 -13.85
N VAL A 188 -9.53 -5.17 -13.88
CA VAL A 188 -8.86 -4.49 -14.99
C VAL A 188 -7.39 -4.34 -14.64
N VAL A 189 -6.58 -5.31 -15.08
CA VAL A 189 -5.16 -5.41 -14.71
C VAL A 189 -4.22 -5.17 -15.88
N ASP A 190 -3.01 -4.70 -15.57
CA ASP A 190 -1.87 -4.71 -16.48
C ASP A 190 -1.27 -6.11 -16.54
N SER A 191 -1.68 -6.92 -17.51
CA SER A 191 -1.21 -8.31 -17.66
C SER A 191 0.13 -8.43 -18.39
N ALA A 192 0.55 -7.40 -19.13
CA ALA A 192 1.73 -7.46 -19.99
C ALA A 192 2.90 -6.58 -19.50
N GLY A 193 2.59 -5.49 -18.79
CA GLY A 193 3.57 -4.58 -18.22
C GLY A 193 3.91 -4.89 -16.76
N ALA A 194 4.67 -3.98 -16.18
CA ALA A 194 5.15 -4.06 -14.80
C ALA A 194 4.25 -3.29 -13.81
N GLY A 195 3.20 -2.61 -14.29
CA GLY A 195 2.37 -1.72 -13.47
C GLY A 195 3.04 -0.39 -13.14
N GLN A 196 2.63 0.21 -12.04
CA GLN A 196 3.02 1.57 -11.64
C GLN A 196 3.54 1.60 -10.20
N VAL A 197 4.31 2.63 -9.87
CA VAL A 197 4.63 2.98 -8.48
C VAL A 197 4.15 4.40 -8.21
N LEU A 198 3.37 4.55 -7.14
CA LEU A 198 2.97 5.85 -6.60
C LEU A 198 3.83 6.14 -5.38
N TYR A 199 4.20 7.40 -5.19
CA TYR A 199 4.92 7.81 -4.01
C TYR A 199 4.68 9.25 -3.63
N ALA A 200 4.99 9.57 -2.38
CA ALA A 200 4.94 10.92 -1.86
C ALA A 200 6.01 11.12 -0.78
N VAL A 201 6.50 12.36 -0.69
CA VAL A 201 7.28 12.84 0.44
C VAL A 201 6.52 14.01 1.05
N LEU A 202 6.42 14.04 2.38
CA LEU A 202 5.66 15.06 3.09
C LEU A 202 6.03 16.49 2.64
N GLY A 203 5.04 17.24 2.18
CA GLY A 203 5.14 18.61 1.69
C GLY A 203 5.70 18.75 0.27
N GLN A 204 5.96 17.66 -0.45
CA GLN A 204 6.56 17.68 -1.78
C GLN A 204 5.60 17.26 -2.90
N GLY A 205 4.35 16.95 -2.57
CA GLY A 205 3.37 16.38 -3.48
C GLY A 205 3.54 14.87 -3.67
N ALA A 206 2.59 14.29 -4.41
CA ALA A 206 2.60 12.88 -4.77
C ALA A 206 2.79 12.71 -6.29
N TYR A 207 3.41 11.59 -6.66
CA TYR A 207 3.84 11.29 -8.01
C TYR A 207 3.53 9.84 -8.37
N ILE A 208 3.45 9.57 -9.66
CA ILE A 208 3.33 8.24 -10.25
C ILE A 208 4.36 8.09 -11.36
N GLN A 209 4.92 6.90 -11.50
CA GLN A 209 5.77 6.51 -12.63
C GLN A 209 5.66 5.00 -12.88
N PRO A 210 6.01 4.51 -14.07
CA PRO A 210 6.00 3.08 -14.35
C PRO A 210 7.02 2.32 -13.50
N LEU A 211 6.67 1.10 -13.10
CA LEU A 211 7.64 0.15 -12.57
C LEU A 211 8.53 -0.36 -13.71
N SER A 212 9.78 -0.68 -13.40
CA SER A 212 10.73 -1.29 -14.35
C SER A 212 11.38 -2.55 -13.78
N ASN A 213 12.08 -3.30 -14.64
CA ASN A 213 12.84 -4.48 -14.24
C ASN A 213 14.31 -4.17 -13.93
N THR A 214 14.71 -2.90 -13.98
CA THR A 214 16.12 -2.48 -13.93
C THR A 214 16.49 -1.83 -12.60
N THR A 215 17.77 -1.62 -12.31
CA THR A 215 18.23 -0.84 -11.14
C THR A 215 18.02 0.66 -11.29
N ARG A 216 17.30 1.11 -12.32
CA ARG A 216 17.00 2.51 -12.61
C ARG A 216 15.51 2.79 -12.41
N LEU A 217 15.22 3.96 -11.83
CA LEU A 217 13.88 4.53 -11.76
C LEU A 217 13.60 5.34 -13.05
N LEU A 218 12.40 5.21 -13.59
CA LEU A 218 11.97 5.90 -14.82
C LEU A 218 11.50 7.33 -14.51
N GLU A 219 12.40 8.14 -13.95
CA GLU A 219 12.11 9.51 -13.52
C GLU A 219 11.67 10.44 -14.66
N ASP A 220 12.10 10.13 -15.89
CA ASP A 220 11.71 10.83 -17.13
C ASP A 220 10.23 10.59 -17.49
N GLN A 221 9.64 9.51 -17.01
CA GLN A 221 8.23 9.15 -17.21
C GLN A 221 7.35 9.49 -15.99
N ARG A 222 7.93 10.19 -15.01
CA ARG A 222 7.22 10.59 -13.80
C ARG A 222 6.17 11.66 -14.09
N GLN A 223 4.98 11.44 -13.55
CA GLN A 223 3.88 12.40 -13.57
C GLN A 223 3.52 12.82 -12.13
N ARG A 224 3.12 14.08 -11.95
CA ARG A 224 2.57 14.54 -10.68
C ARG A 224 1.11 14.12 -10.59
N LEU A 225 0.71 13.56 -9.45
CA LEU A 225 -0.68 13.17 -9.23
C LEU A 225 -1.60 14.40 -9.19
N PRO A 226 -2.85 14.26 -9.67
CA PRO A 226 -3.80 15.36 -9.70
C PRO A 226 -4.16 15.82 -8.29
N THR A 227 -4.29 17.15 -8.11
CA THR A 227 -4.67 17.75 -6.82
C THR A 227 -6.05 18.43 -6.87
N ARG A 228 -6.88 18.07 -7.86
CA ARG A 228 -8.19 18.69 -8.04
C ARG A 228 -9.17 18.15 -7.00
N GLN A 229 -9.76 19.05 -6.23
CA GLN A 229 -10.67 18.72 -5.13
C GLN A 229 -12.09 19.18 -5.46
N PRO A 230 -13.13 18.32 -5.41
CA PRO A 230 -14.52 18.76 -5.50
C PRO A 230 -14.86 19.69 -4.34
N THR A 231 -15.76 20.64 -4.61
CA THR A 231 -16.28 21.59 -3.60
C THR A 231 -17.73 21.33 -3.24
N ASP A 232 -18.47 20.60 -4.09
CA ASP A 232 -19.83 20.17 -3.81
C ASP A 232 -19.80 18.76 -3.20
N PRO A 233 -20.42 18.53 -2.03
CA PRO A 233 -20.52 17.21 -1.42
C PRO A 233 -21.18 16.14 -2.29
N SER A 234 -22.03 16.52 -3.25
CA SER A 234 -22.66 15.58 -4.19
C SER A 234 -21.70 15.07 -5.27
N ASP A 235 -20.57 15.75 -5.50
CA ASP A 235 -19.49 15.33 -6.41
C ASP A 235 -18.52 14.32 -5.76
N VAL A 236 -18.78 13.92 -4.51
CA VAL A 236 -18.02 12.86 -3.84
C VAL A 236 -18.22 11.53 -4.58
N ARG A 237 -17.12 10.84 -4.86
CA ARG A 237 -17.11 9.50 -5.46
C ARG A 237 -16.33 8.55 -4.57
N PHE A 238 -17.07 7.60 -4.00
CA PHE A 238 -16.53 6.66 -3.03
C PHE A 238 -15.72 5.55 -3.70
N VAL A 239 -14.65 5.16 -3.02
CA VAL A 239 -14.02 3.85 -3.18
C VAL A 239 -14.29 3.03 -1.91
N ASP A 240 -14.58 1.75 -2.05
CA ASP A 240 -14.96 0.89 -0.93
C ASP A 240 -14.65 -0.58 -1.19
N CYS A 241 -15.06 -1.49 -0.29
CA CYS A 241 -15.05 -2.93 -0.51
C CYS A 241 -16.35 -3.56 0.01
N ALA A 242 -17.21 -4.08 -0.87
CA ALA A 242 -18.49 -4.68 -0.45
C ALA A 242 -18.31 -5.98 0.35
N TYR A 243 -17.18 -6.65 0.17
CA TYR A 243 -16.85 -7.93 0.80
C TYR A 243 -16.00 -7.79 2.07
N ALA A 244 -15.64 -6.58 2.48
CA ALA A 244 -14.82 -6.37 3.66
C ALA A 244 -15.64 -6.55 4.96
N ASP A 245 -15.25 -7.52 5.78
CA ASP A 245 -15.93 -7.81 7.05
C ASP A 245 -15.68 -6.75 8.12
N SER A 246 -14.60 -5.97 8.00
CA SER A 246 -14.24 -4.95 9.00
C SER A 246 -15.10 -3.68 8.93
N THR A 247 -15.85 -3.47 7.84
CA THR A 247 -16.59 -2.23 7.58
C THR A 247 -18.08 -2.47 7.30
N ASP A 248 -18.90 -1.49 7.64
CA ASP A 248 -20.34 -1.51 7.41
C ASP A 248 -20.70 -0.83 6.08
N TYR A 249 -20.66 -1.61 5.01
CA TYR A 249 -20.95 -1.17 3.64
C TYR A 249 -22.35 -0.54 3.49
N ASN A 250 -23.34 -1.01 4.26
CA ASN A 250 -24.69 -0.45 4.18
C ASN A 250 -24.74 0.97 4.76
N LYS A 251 -24.03 1.21 5.88
CA LYS A 251 -23.91 2.56 6.44
C LYS A 251 -23.18 3.51 5.48
N HIS A 252 -22.22 3.02 4.72
CA HIS A 252 -21.55 3.85 3.71
C HIS A 252 -22.52 4.33 2.62
N GLY A 253 -23.43 3.46 2.15
CA GLY A 253 -24.50 3.85 1.23
C GLY A 253 -25.48 4.87 1.81
N LEU A 254 -25.76 4.82 3.12
CA LEU A 254 -26.56 5.83 3.80
C LEU A 254 -25.84 7.19 3.85
N VAL A 255 -24.52 7.20 4.04
CA VAL A 255 -23.71 8.43 3.97
C VAL A 255 -23.75 9.02 2.56
N ALA A 256 -23.52 8.21 1.52
CA ALA A 256 -23.62 8.66 0.13
C ALA A 256 -24.99 9.27 -0.17
N LYS A 257 -26.07 8.61 0.26
CA LYS A 257 -27.44 9.14 0.12
C LYS A 257 -27.63 10.48 0.84
N ALA A 258 -27.08 10.65 2.04
CA ALA A 258 -27.18 11.91 2.80
C ALA A 258 -26.42 13.07 2.14
N LEU A 259 -25.37 12.77 1.36
CA LEU A 259 -24.60 13.74 0.60
C LEU A 259 -25.16 14.03 -0.79
N GLY A 260 -26.15 13.24 -1.26
CA GLY A 260 -26.61 13.29 -2.66
C GLY A 260 -25.58 12.72 -3.64
N ALA A 261 -24.62 11.94 -3.15
CA ALA A 261 -23.54 11.35 -3.93
C ALA A 261 -23.95 10.00 -4.56
N PRO A 262 -23.31 9.58 -5.66
CA PRO A 262 -23.57 8.27 -6.28
C PRO A 262 -23.24 7.09 -5.35
N TRP A 263 -24.07 6.05 -5.43
CA TRP A 263 -23.89 4.75 -4.77
C TRP A 263 -24.50 3.64 -5.63
N PRO A 264 -23.91 2.43 -5.77
CA PRO A 264 -22.71 1.89 -5.12
C PRO A 264 -21.41 2.68 -5.36
N ALA A 265 -20.36 2.36 -4.60
CA ALA A 265 -19.05 2.98 -4.74
C ALA A 265 -18.55 2.93 -6.20
N THR A 266 -17.85 3.99 -6.63
CA THR A 266 -17.31 4.11 -8.00
C THR A 266 -16.26 3.04 -8.29
N ALA A 267 -15.53 2.62 -7.26
CA ALA A 267 -14.65 1.46 -7.30
C ALA A 267 -14.85 0.60 -6.05
N ASP A 268 -14.91 -0.73 -6.26
CA ASP A 268 -14.99 -1.76 -5.23
C ASP A 268 -13.66 -2.53 -5.26
N LEU A 269 -12.80 -2.30 -4.27
CA LEU A 269 -11.41 -2.76 -4.23
C LEU A 269 -11.09 -3.40 -2.88
N TRP A 270 -10.63 -4.64 -2.91
CA TRP A 270 -10.28 -5.43 -1.73
C TRP A 270 -9.05 -4.86 -1.00
N SER A 271 -7.95 -4.69 -1.74
CA SER A 271 -6.70 -4.10 -1.21
C SER A 271 -6.96 -2.73 -0.58
N SER A 272 -6.48 -2.52 0.64
CA SER A 272 -6.68 -1.26 1.36
C SER A 272 -5.89 -0.11 0.73
N GLN A 273 -4.70 -0.40 0.22
CA GLN A 273 -3.78 0.55 -0.41
C GLN A 273 -4.20 0.89 -1.84
N MET A 274 -4.74 -0.07 -2.59
CA MET A 274 -5.34 0.21 -3.91
C MET A 274 -6.55 1.15 -3.82
N ARG A 275 -7.21 1.25 -2.66
CA ARG A 275 -8.25 2.28 -2.46
C ARG A 275 -7.67 3.70 -2.37
N TYR A 276 -6.51 3.88 -1.74
CA TYR A 276 -5.80 5.17 -1.80
C TYR A 276 -5.26 5.47 -3.20
N VAL A 277 -4.81 4.45 -3.94
CA VAL A 277 -4.41 4.59 -5.34
C VAL A 277 -5.58 5.07 -6.18
N ALA A 278 -6.76 4.44 -6.05
CA ALA A 278 -7.98 4.85 -6.76
C ALA A 278 -8.40 6.29 -6.45
N LEU A 279 -8.16 6.76 -5.22
CA LEU A 279 -8.37 8.15 -4.82
C LEU A 279 -7.34 9.11 -5.43
N ALA A 280 -6.09 8.67 -5.56
CA ALA A 280 -4.98 9.53 -5.96
C ALA A 280 -4.81 9.67 -7.47
N VAL A 281 -5.02 8.59 -8.24
CA VAL A 281 -5.03 8.66 -9.71
C VAL A 281 -6.44 8.81 -10.25
N GLY A 282 -7.41 8.10 -9.69
CA GLY A 282 -8.61 7.74 -10.43
C GLY A 282 -9.81 8.66 -10.26
N GLU A 283 -10.97 8.14 -10.69
CA GLU A 283 -12.22 8.85 -10.57
C GLU A 283 -12.71 8.98 -9.11
N CYS A 284 -12.20 8.16 -8.18
CA CYS A 284 -12.61 8.24 -6.78
C CYS A 284 -11.95 9.44 -6.09
N ASN A 285 -12.59 9.93 -5.03
CA ASN A 285 -12.01 11.03 -4.25
C ASN A 285 -12.25 10.88 -2.74
N THR A 286 -13.08 9.92 -2.33
CA THR A 286 -13.45 9.74 -0.92
C THR A 286 -13.42 8.27 -0.52
N LEU A 287 -12.91 8.01 0.68
CA LEU A 287 -12.93 6.73 1.35
C LEU A 287 -13.47 6.94 2.77
N ILE A 288 -14.40 6.10 3.18
CA ILE A 288 -14.87 6.04 4.57
C ILE A 288 -14.75 4.62 5.09
N LYS A 289 -14.55 4.48 6.40
CA LYS A 289 -14.54 3.22 7.11
C LYS A 289 -15.34 3.37 8.40
N ILE A 290 -16.60 2.97 8.35
CA ILE A 290 -17.47 2.83 9.53
C ILE A 290 -17.35 1.37 9.98
N VAL A 291 -16.66 1.14 11.09
CA VAL A 291 -16.38 -0.23 11.57
C VAL A 291 -17.65 -0.95 12.04
N ARG A 292 -17.75 -2.26 11.79
CA ARG A 292 -18.84 -3.09 12.34
C ARG A 292 -18.68 -3.32 13.84
N GLN A 293 -17.45 -3.58 14.27
CA GLN A 293 -17.08 -3.85 15.66
C GLN A 293 -16.31 -2.64 16.20
N GLN A 294 -16.78 -2.05 17.30
CA GLN A 294 -16.23 -0.79 17.82
C GLN A 294 -14.78 -0.90 18.34
N ASP A 295 -14.37 -2.10 18.74
CA ASP A 295 -13.02 -2.45 19.17
C ASP A 295 -12.05 -2.72 18.02
N HIS A 296 -12.56 -2.87 16.78
CA HIS A 296 -11.70 -3.06 15.61
C HIS A 296 -10.75 -1.87 15.41
N ARG A 297 -9.46 -2.17 15.22
CA ARG A 297 -8.43 -1.22 14.79
C ARG A 297 -7.67 -1.80 13.61
N SER A 298 -7.57 -1.01 12.55
CA SER A 298 -6.83 -1.41 11.35
C SER A 298 -5.34 -1.41 11.60
N SER A 299 -4.63 -2.28 10.88
CA SER A 299 -3.17 -2.30 10.94
C SER A 299 -2.61 -1.02 10.33
N ILE A 300 -1.44 -0.59 10.80
CA ILE A 300 -0.83 0.62 10.23
C ILE A 300 -0.35 0.38 8.80
N TRP A 301 0.05 -0.85 8.44
CA TRP A 301 0.55 -1.19 7.11
C TRP A 301 -0.55 -1.19 6.02
N ASP A 302 -1.81 -1.36 6.39
CA ASP A 302 -2.99 -1.21 5.51
C ASP A 302 -3.21 0.25 5.02
N HIS A 303 -2.53 1.22 5.65
CA HIS A 303 -2.86 2.64 5.52
C HIS A 303 -1.65 3.58 5.40
N ALA A 304 -0.53 3.25 6.04
CA ALA A 304 0.69 4.05 5.97
C ALA A 304 1.19 4.13 4.52
N GLY A 305 1.66 5.29 4.09
CA GLY A 305 2.01 5.57 2.70
C GLY A 305 0.80 5.99 1.88
N GLY A 306 -0.28 5.20 1.85
CA GLY A 306 -1.55 5.57 1.19
C GLY A 306 -2.18 6.83 1.79
N MET A 307 -2.21 6.94 3.12
CA MET A 307 -2.64 8.15 3.83
C MET A 307 -1.79 9.37 3.46
N LEU A 308 -0.46 9.21 3.39
CA LEU A 308 0.43 10.31 3.00
C LEU A 308 0.19 10.74 1.55
N ILE A 309 0.06 9.78 0.63
CA ILE A 309 -0.28 10.07 -0.77
C ILE A 309 -1.61 10.82 -0.86
N ALA A 310 -2.64 10.38 -0.14
CA ALA A 310 -3.94 11.06 -0.10
C ALA A 310 -3.83 12.50 0.43
N GLN A 311 -3.04 12.73 1.48
CA GLN A 311 -2.78 14.08 2.00
C GLN A 311 -2.08 14.97 0.95
N GLU A 312 -1.06 14.44 0.29
CA GLU A 312 -0.27 15.17 -0.71
C GLU A 312 -1.04 15.46 -2.01
N VAL A 313 -2.12 14.72 -2.30
CA VAL A 313 -3.07 15.09 -3.37
C VAL A 313 -4.15 16.07 -2.90
N GLY A 314 -4.25 16.38 -1.62
CA GLY A 314 -5.15 17.42 -1.07
C GLY A 314 -6.35 16.90 -0.27
N CYS A 315 -6.34 15.64 0.15
CA CYS A 315 -7.35 15.11 1.07
C CYS A 315 -7.04 15.47 2.53
N THR A 316 -8.11 15.65 3.31
CA THR A 316 -8.07 15.64 4.77
C THR A 316 -8.39 14.24 5.27
N ILE A 317 -7.72 13.83 6.36
CA ILE A 317 -7.90 12.52 6.97
C ILE A 317 -8.20 12.68 8.45
N THR A 318 -9.33 12.15 8.88
CA THR A 318 -9.69 12.01 10.30
C THR A 318 -10.25 10.63 10.57
N ASP A 319 -10.44 10.29 11.83
CA ASP A 319 -11.35 9.20 12.19
C ASP A 319 -12.82 9.67 12.10
N VAL A 320 -13.78 8.80 12.44
CA VAL A 320 -15.22 9.15 12.37
C VAL A 320 -15.67 10.16 13.44
N ARG A 321 -14.82 10.46 14.43
CA ARG A 321 -15.06 11.49 15.45
C ARG A 321 -14.51 12.85 15.00
N GLY A 322 -13.62 12.87 14.01
CA GLY A 322 -12.95 14.07 13.51
C GLY A 322 -11.54 14.26 14.09
N ASP A 323 -11.03 13.27 14.82
CA ASP A 323 -9.69 13.32 15.41
C ASP A 323 -8.64 12.93 14.36
N SER A 324 -7.42 13.45 14.51
CA SER A 324 -6.29 13.11 13.65
C SER A 324 -5.93 11.63 13.78
N VAL A 325 -5.63 10.97 12.66
CA VAL A 325 -5.21 9.56 12.62
C VAL A 325 -3.69 9.47 12.60
N SER A 326 -3.12 8.67 13.50
CA SER A 326 -1.67 8.48 13.62
C SER A 326 -1.27 7.02 13.45
N CYS A 327 -0.21 6.79 12.67
CA CYS A 327 0.47 5.50 12.58
C CYS A 327 1.54 5.31 13.67
N GLY A 328 1.76 6.30 14.54
CA GLY A 328 2.80 6.30 15.57
C GLY A 328 2.40 5.68 16.91
N GLN A 329 1.33 4.88 16.96
CA GLN A 329 0.77 4.33 18.22
C GLN A 329 0.96 2.81 18.32
N GLY A 330 2.05 2.31 17.74
CA GLY A 330 2.34 0.88 17.63
C GLY A 330 1.83 0.28 16.32
N ARG A 331 1.57 -1.04 16.30
CA ARG A 331 1.20 -1.80 15.09
C ARG A 331 -0.22 -1.52 14.53
N LYS A 332 -1.06 -0.82 15.28
CA LYS A 332 -2.46 -0.51 14.91
C LYS A 332 -2.69 0.99 14.92
N LEU A 333 -3.69 1.46 14.18
CA LEU A 333 -4.24 2.81 14.31
C LEU A 333 -5.01 2.97 15.63
N ALA A 334 -4.36 2.73 16.78
CA ALA A 334 -4.99 2.45 18.07
C ALA A 334 -5.98 3.54 18.53
N GLY A 335 -5.63 4.81 18.31
CA GLY A 335 -6.44 5.97 18.68
C GLY A 335 -7.54 6.34 17.69
N ALA A 336 -7.65 5.69 16.53
CA ALA A 336 -8.61 6.02 15.49
C ALA A 336 -9.80 5.05 15.47
N TYR A 337 -11.02 5.58 15.47
CA TYR A 337 -12.24 4.80 15.28
C TYR A 337 -12.73 4.98 13.85
N GLY A 338 -12.57 3.95 13.03
CA GLY A 338 -12.86 4.07 11.61
C GLY A 338 -11.98 5.11 10.91
N LEU A 339 -12.42 5.57 9.74
CA LEU A 339 -11.64 6.48 8.91
C LEU A 339 -12.55 7.33 8.02
N VAL A 340 -12.18 8.58 7.79
CA VAL A 340 -12.73 9.47 6.77
C VAL A 340 -11.56 10.09 6.02
N VAL A 341 -11.46 9.80 4.74
CA VAL A 341 -10.51 10.40 3.80
C VAL A 341 -11.34 11.08 2.73
N ALA A 342 -11.28 12.40 2.66
CA ALA A 342 -12.07 13.15 1.70
C ALA A 342 -11.34 14.42 1.26
N PRO A 343 -11.70 14.99 0.11
CA PRO A 343 -11.20 16.29 -0.33
C PRO A 343 -11.37 17.35 0.75
N ALA A 344 -10.32 18.13 1.01
CA ALA A 344 -10.35 19.14 2.08
C ALA A 344 -11.59 20.06 2.04
N PRO A 345 -12.08 20.53 0.87
CA PRO A 345 -13.27 21.40 0.82
C PRO A 345 -14.57 20.75 1.28
N VAL A 346 -14.74 19.43 1.12
CA VAL A 346 -15.99 18.72 1.48
C VAL A 346 -15.86 17.79 2.69
N HIS A 347 -14.64 17.62 3.22
CA HIS A 347 -14.37 16.70 4.34
C HIS A 347 -15.29 16.93 5.55
N ALA A 348 -15.47 18.19 5.96
CA ALA A 348 -16.34 18.50 7.11
C ALA A 348 -17.78 18.01 6.90
N ARG A 349 -18.30 18.13 5.67
CA ARG A 349 -19.66 17.67 5.34
C ARG A 349 -19.76 16.16 5.25
N VAL A 350 -18.73 15.49 4.71
CA VAL A 350 -18.64 14.02 4.72
C VAL A 350 -18.62 13.49 6.16
N LEU A 351 -17.79 14.08 7.02
CA LEU A 351 -17.69 13.70 8.44
C LEU A 351 -19.01 13.90 9.19
N GLU A 352 -19.73 15.00 8.93
CA GLU A 352 -21.05 15.25 9.51
C GLU A 352 -22.04 14.16 9.10
N ALA A 353 -22.10 13.82 7.81
CA ALA A 353 -22.97 12.75 7.30
C ALA A 353 -22.62 11.38 7.92
N VAL A 354 -21.33 11.07 8.08
CA VAL A 354 -20.86 9.85 8.78
C VAL A 354 -21.37 9.83 10.22
N LYS A 355 -21.23 10.93 10.96
CA LYS A 355 -21.70 11.04 12.36
C LYS A 355 -23.21 10.87 12.46
N GLU A 356 -23.98 11.48 11.58
CA GLU A 356 -25.45 11.33 11.54
C GLU A 356 -25.87 9.87 11.33
N VAL A 357 -25.21 9.16 10.41
CA VAL A 357 -25.52 7.75 10.12
C VAL A 357 -25.17 6.84 11.30
N ILE A 358 -24.01 7.07 11.94
CA ILE A 358 -23.59 6.32 13.13
C ILE A 358 -24.55 6.53 14.29
N GLN A 359 -25.06 7.74 14.51
CA GLN A 359 -25.98 8.03 15.63
C GLN A 359 -27.39 7.46 15.44
N ARG A 360 -27.82 7.25 14.19
CA ARG A 360 -29.17 6.76 13.85
C ARG A 360 -29.29 5.24 13.76
N SER A 361 -28.16 4.53 13.83
CA SER A 361 -28.06 3.07 13.66
C SER A 361 -27.59 2.40 14.92
#